data_AF-A0A8T2KTG2-F1
#
_entry.id   AF-A0A8T2KTG2-F1
#
_cell.length_a   1.000
_cell.length_b   1.000
_cell.length_c   1.000
_cell.angle_alpha   90.00
_cell.angle_beta   90.00
_cell.angle_gamma   90.00
#
_symmetry.space_group_name_H-M   'P 1'
#
loop_
_entity.id
_entity.type
_entity.pdbx_description
1 polymer ?
#
loop_
_entity_poly.entity_id
_entity_poly.type
_entity_poly.pdbx_seq_one_letter_code
_entity_poly.pdbx_strand_id
1 'polypeptide(L)'
;MDQTDSQPKTVLGTLIDRKDRSKYVCFTQRRAGGLSVGLSNGEDVWKADVSEESLSQMKKSFSLKSTEDYALKLKGACRSGSAFVSLQEDGAVLHLDSEPADLNVSLSKLTDLEGRSELKDLLFKMADSLTQLDAAGATPTSSPIKSLQKKGTGFEPRKQQSSGPTVAVRKRLPGDSIINPGTRRKRAATGVDFDDGDAA
;
A
#
# COMPACT_ATOMS: atom_id res chain seq x y z
N MET A 1 6.23 36.41 2.80
CA MET A 1 7.04 35.37 2.13
C MET A 1 6.88 34.09 2.92
N ASP A 2 5.88 33.28 2.58
CA ASP A 2 5.73 31.94 3.16
C ASP A 2 6.83 31.04 2.61
N GLN A 3 7.90 30.85 3.40
CA GLN A 3 8.75 29.68 3.26
C GLN A 3 7.89 28.48 3.63
N THR A 4 7.26 27.89 2.61
CA THR A 4 6.84 26.49 2.68
C THR A 4 8.11 25.68 2.83
N ASP A 5 8.47 25.40 4.07
CA ASP A 5 9.54 24.49 4.45
C ASP A 5 9.18 23.12 3.87
N SER A 6 9.62 22.92 2.62
CA SER A 6 9.36 21.71 1.86
C SER A 6 10.11 20.60 2.56
N GLN A 7 9.37 19.84 3.36
CA GLN A 7 9.83 18.62 4.02
C GLN A 7 10.78 17.87 3.06
N PRO A 8 11.97 17.46 3.51
CA PRO A 8 12.94 16.81 2.64
C PRO A 8 12.29 15.56 2.05
N LYS A 9 11.96 15.66 0.76
CA LYS A 9 11.21 14.63 0.05
C LYS A 9 12.09 13.41 -0.10
N THR A 10 11.94 12.49 0.83
CA THR A 10 12.69 11.23 0.86
C THR A 10 12.10 10.34 -0.23
N VAL A 11 12.95 9.87 -1.15
CA VAL A 11 12.51 8.93 -2.18
C VAL A 11 12.94 7.53 -1.77
N LEU A 12 11.95 6.65 -1.67
CA LEU A 12 12.10 5.25 -1.27
C LEU A 12 11.94 4.32 -2.48
N GLY A 13 12.73 3.25 -2.50
CA GLY A 13 12.66 2.17 -3.47
C GLY A 13 13.14 0.85 -2.87
N THR A 14 12.97 -0.24 -3.62
CA THR A 14 13.48 -1.55 -3.26
C THR A 14 14.42 -2.05 -4.32
N LEU A 15 15.53 -2.65 -3.90
CA LEU A 15 16.57 -3.19 -4.76
C LEU A 15 16.83 -4.65 -4.41
N ILE A 16 17.43 -5.36 -5.36
CA ILE A 16 17.83 -6.76 -5.21
C ILE A 16 19.34 -6.84 -5.44
N ASP A 17 20.04 -7.60 -4.60
CA ASP A 17 21.43 -7.97 -4.89
C ASP A 17 21.47 -9.10 -5.91
N ARG A 18 22.28 -8.93 -6.97
CA ARG A 18 22.38 -9.91 -8.06
C ARG A 18 23.04 -11.22 -7.63
N LYS A 19 23.86 -11.21 -6.57
CA LYS A 19 24.58 -12.41 -6.10
C LYS A 19 23.66 -13.39 -5.38
N ASP A 20 22.93 -12.92 -4.38
CA ASP A 20 22.17 -13.75 -3.44
C ASP A 20 20.65 -13.53 -3.50
N ARG A 21 20.20 -12.57 -4.32
CA ARG A 21 18.79 -12.12 -4.43
C ARG A 21 18.21 -11.54 -3.14
N SER A 22 19.06 -11.12 -2.21
CA SER A 22 18.64 -10.41 -1.01
C SER A 22 17.98 -9.08 -1.37
N LYS A 23 16.95 -8.70 -0.61
CA LYS A 23 16.19 -7.47 -0.83
C LYS A 23 16.69 -6.37 0.08
N TYR A 24 16.77 -5.18 -0.48
CA TYR A 24 17.20 -3.99 0.23
C TYR A 24 16.22 -2.84 0.01
N VAL A 25 16.08 -1.99 1.00
CA VAL A 25 15.40 -0.71 0.87
C VAL A 25 16.45 0.33 0.50
N CYS A 26 16.24 1.04 -0.60
CA CYS A 26 17.03 2.22 -0.93
C CYS A 26 16.25 3.48 -0.59
N PHE A 27 16.97 4.48 -0.11
CA PHE A 27 16.39 5.78 0.22
C PHE A 27 17.34 6.89 -0.19
N THR A 28 16.77 8.06 -0.46
CA THR A 28 17.54 9.28 -0.72
C THR A 28 17.08 10.38 0.21
N GLN A 29 18.03 11.16 0.71
CA GLN A 29 17.76 12.27 1.61
C GLN A 29 18.48 13.51 1.08
N ARG A 30 17.72 14.59 0.91
CA ARG A 30 18.31 15.88 0.55
C ARG A 30 19.19 16.38 1.71
N ARG A 31 20.38 16.86 1.39
CA ARG A 31 21.30 17.51 2.35
C ARG A 31 21.64 18.92 1.89
N ALA A 32 22.12 19.76 2.81
CA ALA A 32 22.63 21.08 2.47
C ALA A 32 23.83 20.93 1.53
N GLY A 33 23.69 21.35 0.27
CA GLY A 33 24.74 21.23 -0.75
C GLY A 33 24.83 19.88 -1.49
N GLY A 34 23.85 18.97 -1.33
CA GLY A 34 23.92 17.69 -2.04
C GLY A 34 22.77 16.71 -1.77
N LEU A 35 23.04 15.44 -2.03
CA LEU A 35 22.11 14.33 -1.83
C LEU A 35 22.82 13.19 -1.11
N SER A 36 22.22 12.68 -0.05
CA SER A 36 22.65 11.44 0.60
C SER A 36 21.84 10.29 0.03
N VAL A 37 22.51 9.21 -0.36
CA VAL A 37 21.88 7.96 -0.78
C VAL A 37 22.16 6.91 0.30
N GLY A 38 21.14 6.15 0.67
CA GLY A 38 21.24 5.11 1.67
C GLY A 38 20.60 3.80 1.23
N LEU A 39 21.06 2.73 1.86
CA LEU A 39 20.62 1.36 1.65
C LEU A 39 20.46 0.67 2.99
N SER A 40 19.45 -0.19 3.15
CA SER A 40 19.32 -1.06 4.31
C SER A 40 18.72 -2.41 3.96
N ASN A 41 19.18 -3.47 4.63
CA ASN A 41 18.58 -4.80 4.61
C ASN A 41 17.60 -5.03 5.79
N GLY A 42 17.36 -4.01 6.62
CA GLY A 42 16.56 -4.11 7.85
C GLY A 42 17.37 -4.41 9.12
N GLU A 43 18.69 -4.59 9.01
CA GLU A 43 19.60 -4.78 10.14
C GLU A 43 20.73 -3.75 10.07
N ASP A 44 21.46 -3.76 8.96
CA ASP A 44 22.55 -2.85 8.64
C ASP A 44 22.07 -1.70 7.76
N VAL A 45 22.82 -0.59 7.80
CA VAL A 45 22.60 0.58 6.97
C VAL A 45 23.91 1.00 6.32
N TRP A 46 23.85 1.25 5.02
CA TRP A 46 24.95 1.84 4.24
C TRP A 46 24.54 3.21 3.73
N LYS A 47 25.46 4.17 3.74
CA LYS A 47 25.20 5.52 3.23
C LYS A 47 26.38 6.05 2.41
N ALA A 48 26.07 6.98 1.52
CA ALA A 48 27.03 7.75 0.75
C ALA A 48 26.49 9.17 0.62
N ASP A 49 27.36 10.14 0.89
CA ASP A 49 27.07 11.53 0.57
C ASP A 49 27.58 11.82 -0.85
N VAL A 50 26.64 12.13 -1.74
CA VAL A 50 26.95 12.47 -3.12
C VAL A 50 27.20 13.97 -3.18
N SER A 51 28.45 14.33 -3.47
CA SER A 51 28.88 15.72 -3.64
C SER A 51 28.14 16.41 -4.78
N GLU A 52 28.09 17.75 -4.75
CA GLU A 52 27.50 18.54 -5.84
C GLU A 52 28.23 18.33 -7.18
N GLU A 53 29.54 18.06 -7.15
CA GLU A 53 30.32 17.75 -8.34
C GLU A 53 29.89 16.42 -8.96
N SER A 54 29.80 15.36 -8.16
CA SER A 54 29.33 14.05 -8.61
C SER A 54 27.88 14.13 -9.10
N LEU A 55 27.02 14.86 -8.39
CA LEU A 55 25.65 15.15 -8.86
C LEU A 55 25.64 15.89 -10.20
N SER A 56 26.54 16.84 -10.42
CA SER A 56 26.64 17.60 -11.67
C SER A 56 27.11 16.73 -12.84
N GLN A 57 28.03 15.79 -12.59
CA GLN A 57 28.42 14.79 -13.56
C GLN A 57 27.24 13.88 -13.91
N MET A 58 26.50 13.39 -12.91
CA MET A 58 25.30 12.57 -13.12
C MET A 58 24.20 13.35 -13.86
N LYS A 59 24.00 14.64 -13.56
CA LYS A 59 23.05 15.47 -14.31
C LYS A 59 23.38 15.52 -15.80
N LYS A 60 24.68 15.61 -16.15
CA LYS A 60 25.13 15.56 -17.55
C LYS A 60 24.88 14.18 -18.17
N SER A 61 25.29 13.11 -17.50
CA SER A 61 25.15 11.73 -18.02
C SER A 61 23.68 11.34 -18.24
N PHE A 62 22.79 11.78 -17.35
CA PHE A 62 21.36 11.44 -17.38
C PHE A 62 20.47 12.53 -17.98
N SER A 63 21.06 13.64 -18.47
CA SER A 63 20.33 14.82 -18.97
C SER A 63 19.27 15.35 -17.98
N LEU A 64 19.60 15.38 -16.69
CA LEU A 64 18.70 15.81 -15.61
C LEU A 64 18.71 17.33 -15.45
N LYS A 65 17.56 17.91 -15.08
CA LYS A 65 17.39 19.37 -14.90
C LYS A 65 17.64 19.78 -13.45
N SER A 66 17.44 18.86 -12.50
CA SER A 66 17.54 19.10 -11.05
C SER A 66 18.13 17.90 -10.31
N THR A 67 18.60 18.13 -9.08
CA THR A 67 19.00 17.06 -8.14
C THR A 67 17.80 16.19 -7.74
N GLU A 68 16.58 16.75 -7.73
CA GLU A 68 15.36 15.96 -7.46
C GLU A 68 15.08 14.94 -8.56
N ASP A 69 15.44 15.27 -9.80
CA ASP A 69 15.25 14.36 -10.93
C ASP A 69 16.12 13.11 -10.76
N TYR A 70 17.26 13.21 -10.09
CA TYR A 70 18.09 12.04 -9.76
C TYR A 70 17.35 11.09 -8.80
N ALA A 71 16.75 11.62 -7.73
CA ALA A 71 15.99 10.80 -6.78
C ALA A 71 14.79 10.12 -7.47
N LEU A 72 14.11 10.83 -8.39
CA LEU A 72 13.03 10.26 -9.21
C LEU A 72 13.55 9.23 -10.22
N LYS A 73 14.70 9.46 -10.85
CA LYS A 73 15.34 8.51 -11.77
C LYS A 73 15.71 7.23 -11.05
N LEU A 74 16.31 7.33 -9.85
CA LEU A 74 16.59 6.18 -9.00
C LEU A 74 15.32 5.41 -8.65
N LYS A 75 14.25 6.11 -8.24
CA LYS A 75 12.94 5.48 -7.99
C LYS A 75 12.41 4.75 -9.21
N GLY A 76 12.52 5.37 -10.39
CA GLY A 76 12.16 4.76 -11.67
C GLY A 76 12.95 3.48 -11.91
N ALA A 77 14.28 3.54 -11.74
CA ALA A 77 15.19 2.41 -11.92
C ALA A 77 14.90 1.26 -10.95
N CYS A 78 14.55 1.56 -9.69
CA CYS A 78 14.12 0.57 -8.70
C CYS A 78 12.84 -0.15 -9.15
N ARG A 79 11.90 0.57 -9.78
CA ARG A 79 10.63 0.00 -10.26
C ARG A 79 10.79 -0.81 -11.54
N SER A 80 11.66 -0.39 -12.45
CA SER A 80 11.94 -1.10 -13.71
C SER A 80 12.91 -2.27 -13.53
N GLY A 81 13.57 -2.38 -12.38
CA GLY A 81 14.61 -3.40 -12.15
C GLY A 81 15.94 -3.07 -12.85
N SER A 82 16.12 -1.83 -13.32
CA SER A 82 17.37 -1.33 -13.91
C SER A 82 18.29 -0.70 -12.85
N ALA A 83 18.07 -1.03 -11.58
CA ALA A 83 18.95 -0.71 -10.49
C ALA A 83 19.15 -1.96 -9.64
N PHE A 84 20.38 -2.20 -9.20
CA PHE A 84 20.71 -3.34 -8.36
C PHE A 84 21.83 -2.97 -7.40
N VAL A 85 22.02 -3.83 -6.39
CA VAL A 85 23.09 -3.69 -5.41
C VAL A 85 24.09 -4.81 -5.59
N SER A 86 25.35 -4.52 -5.27
CA SER A 86 26.35 -5.55 -5.00
C SER A 86 26.97 -5.31 -3.64
N LEU A 87 26.76 -6.23 -2.70
CA LEU A 87 27.41 -6.17 -1.40
C LEU A 87 28.89 -6.57 -1.51
N GLN A 88 29.73 -5.86 -0.74
CA GLN A 88 31.16 -6.06 -0.56
C GLN A 88 31.48 -6.26 0.93
N GLU A 89 32.72 -6.66 1.26
CA GLU A 89 33.10 -6.98 2.64
C GLU A 89 32.88 -5.82 3.63
N ASP A 90 33.17 -4.58 3.23
CA ASP A 90 33.07 -3.39 4.08
C ASP A 90 32.10 -2.31 3.53
N GLY A 91 31.29 -2.67 2.53
CA GLY A 91 30.45 -1.68 1.85
C GLY A 91 29.45 -2.25 0.86
N ALA A 92 28.73 -1.36 0.19
CA ALA A 92 27.79 -1.71 -0.85
C ALA A 92 28.00 -0.80 -2.07
N VAL A 93 27.77 -1.31 -3.27
CA VAL A 93 27.71 -0.46 -4.47
C VAL A 93 26.32 -0.54 -5.06
N LEU A 94 25.72 0.63 -5.23
CA LEU A 94 24.49 0.82 -5.98
C LEU A 94 24.85 1.01 -7.45
N HIS A 95 24.30 0.14 -8.30
CA HIS A 95 24.45 0.23 -9.75
C HIS A 95 23.14 0.71 -10.35
N LEU A 96 23.24 1.72 -11.21
CA LEU A 96 22.14 2.23 -12.01
C LEU A 96 22.43 1.91 -13.46
N ASP A 97 21.72 0.90 -13.98
CA ASP A 97 21.78 0.54 -15.40
C ASP A 97 21.09 1.66 -16.19
N SER A 98 21.90 2.50 -16.81
CA SER A 98 21.43 3.55 -17.71
C SER A 98 22.36 3.66 -18.90
N GLU A 99 21.89 3.18 -20.04
CA GLU A 99 22.56 3.38 -21.33
C GLU A 99 22.69 4.90 -21.60
N PRO A 100 23.88 5.45 -21.93
CA PRO A 100 25.13 4.79 -22.35
C PRO A 100 26.24 4.69 -21.27
N ALA A 101 25.99 5.02 -20.01
CA ALA A 101 27.01 5.04 -18.96
C ALA A 101 26.49 4.43 -17.66
N ASP A 102 27.11 3.32 -17.26
CA ASP A 102 26.89 2.72 -15.94
C ASP A 102 27.30 3.70 -14.85
N LEU A 103 26.39 3.94 -13.93
CA LEU A 103 26.63 4.82 -12.80
C LEU A 103 26.62 4.01 -11.51
N ASN A 104 27.72 4.17 -10.76
CA ASN A 104 28.01 3.38 -9.59
C ASN A 104 28.14 4.34 -8.41
N VAL A 105 27.43 4.06 -7.32
CA VAL A 105 27.57 4.81 -6.06
C VAL A 105 28.06 3.85 -4.98
N SER A 106 29.29 4.08 -4.52
CA SER A 106 29.87 3.34 -3.40
C SER A 106 29.35 3.87 -2.08
N LEU A 107 28.81 2.98 -1.26
CA LEU A 107 28.23 3.25 0.06
C LEU A 107 29.09 2.56 1.13
N SER A 108 29.37 3.27 2.22
CA SER A 108 30.06 2.73 3.38
C SER A 108 29.05 2.23 4.41
N LYS A 109 29.40 1.16 5.13
CA LYS A 109 28.59 0.66 6.23
C LYS A 109 28.64 1.65 7.40
N LEU A 110 27.49 1.96 7.98
CA LEU A 110 27.42 2.79 9.18
C LEU A 110 27.82 1.97 10.41
N THR A 111 28.30 2.66 11.45
CA THR A 111 28.54 2.02 12.74
C THR A 111 27.22 1.54 13.35
N ASP A 112 27.28 0.53 14.22
CA ASP A 112 26.13 -0.05 14.92
C ASP A 112 25.18 0.97 15.57
N LEU A 113 25.72 2.02 16.18
CA LEU A 113 24.91 3.04 16.84
C LEU A 113 24.22 3.96 15.83
N GLU A 114 24.97 4.42 14.83
CA GLU A 114 24.46 5.30 13.78
C GLU A 114 23.47 4.58 12.87
N GLY A 115 23.77 3.34 12.50
CA GLY A 115 22.92 2.48 11.68
C GLY A 115 21.58 2.21 12.36
N ARG A 116 21.57 1.89 13.66
CA ARG A 116 20.31 1.71 14.41
C ARG A 116 19.51 3.00 14.49
N SER A 117 20.16 4.15 14.71
CA SER A 117 19.47 5.44 14.74
C SER A 117 18.83 5.75 13.39
N GLU A 118 19.56 5.56 12.28
CA GLU A 118 19.04 5.81 10.95
C GLU A 118 17.96 4.83 10.53
N LEU A 119 18.10 3.54 10.87
CA LEU A 119 17.09 2.53 10.60
C LEU A 119 15.78 2.85 11.35
N LYS A 120 15.88 3.26 12.62
CA LYS A 120 14.74 3.70 13.42
C LYS A 120 14.04 4.88 12.75
N ASP A 121 14.79 5.92 12.39
CA ASP A 121 14.23 7.12 11.76
C ASP A 121 13.63 6.81 10.38
N LEU A 122 14.25 5.93 9.59
CA LEU A 122 13.74 5.45 8.32
C LEU A 122 12.39 4.74 8.48
N LEU A 123 12.27 3.84 9.47
CA LEU A 123 11.03 3.12 9.75
C LEU A 123 9.89 4.06 10.13
N PHE A 124 10.13 5.04 11.01
CA PHE A 124 9.13 6.04 11.37
C PHE A 124 8.72 6.90 10.17
N LYS A 125 9.68 7.36 9.35
CA LYS A 125 9.37 8.11 8.12
C LYS A 125 8.54 7.29 7.13
N MET A 126 8.81 5.99 7.00
CA MET A 126 8.00 5.11 6.15
C MET A 126 6.58 4.95 6.70
N ALA A 127 6.42 4.76 8.01
CA ALA A 127 5.12 4.68 8.66
C ALA A 127 4.32 5.98 8.49
N ASP A 128 4.94 7.14 8.73
CA ASP A 128 4.33 8.45 8.53
C ASP A 128 3.92 8.68 7.07
N SER A 129 4.75 8.24 6.12
CA SER A 129 4.43 8.34 4.69
C SER A 129 3.20 7.51 4.31
N LEU A 130 3.03 6.33 4.92
CA LEU A 130 1.86 5.48 4.71
C LEU A 130 0.59 6.09 5.31
N THR A 131 0.66 6.61 6.53
CA THR A 131 -0.50 7.25 7.18
C THR A 131 -0.96 8.50 6.42
N GLN A 132 -0.03 9.29 5.89
CA GLN A 132 -0.34 10.43 5.03
C GLN A 132 -0.96 10.00 3.69
N LEU A 133 -0.51 8.90 3.12
CA LEU A 133 -1.08 8.37 1.88
C LEU A 133 -2.54 7.92 2.08
N ASP A 134 -2.84 7.28 3.21
CA ASP A 134 -4.21 6.89 3.58
C ASP A 134 -5.09 8.13 3.82
N ALA A 135 -4.56 9.16 4.50
CA ALA A 135 -5.25 10.41 4.78
C ALA A 135 -5.48 11.28 3.52
N ALA A 136 -4.59 11.23 2.54
CA ALA A 136 -4.66 11.99 1.29
C ALA A 136 -5.70 11.44 0.28
N GLY A 137 -6.46 10.41 0.66
CA GLY A 137 -7.56 9.89 -0.13
C GLY A 137 -7.14 8.72 -1.00
N ALA A 138 -6.91 7.57 -0.34
CA ALA A 138 -7.32 6.33 -0.95
C ALA A 138 -8.84 6.40 -1.14
N THR A 139 -9.29 6.63 -2.38
CA THR A 139 -10.61 6.12 -2.77
C THR A 139 -10.59 4.64 -2.44
N PRO A 140 -11.52 4.12 -1.60
CA PRO A 140 -11.57 2.69 -1.35
C PRO A 140 -11.78 2.04 -2.70
N THR A 141 -10.79 1.27 -3.16
CA THR A 141 -10.92 0.40 -4.33
C THR A 141 -11.98 -0.63 -3.95
N SER A 142 -13.22 -0.29 -4.25
CA SER A 142 -14.40 -1.14 -4.37
C SER A 142 -14.30 -2.50 -3.69
N SER A 143 -14.62 -2.55 -2.39
CA SER A 143 -15.43 -3.67 -1.91
C SER A 143 -16.73 -3.69 -2.74
N PRO A 144 -17.25 -4.83 -3.21
CA PRO A 144 -18.49 -4.87 -3.99
C PRO A 144 -19.68 -4.65 -3.05
N ILE A 145 -19.83 -3.41 -2.57
CA ILE A 145 -21.02 -2.96 -1.87
C ILE A 145 -22.03 -2.60 -2.96
N LYS A 146 -23.07 -3.43 -3.03
CA LYS A 146 -24.27 -3.27 -3.85
C LYS A 146 -24.69 -1.80 -3.93
N SER A 147 -24.69 -1.25 -5.14
CA SER A 147 -25.20 0.08 -5.44
C SER A 147 -26.66 0.21 -5.03
N LEU A 148 -26.94 0.97 -3.97
CA LEU A 148 -28.27 1.54 -3.74
C LEU A 148 -28.46 2.69 -4.73
N GLN A 149 -28.84 2.33 -5.97
CA GLN A 149 -29.29 3.32 -6.94
C GLN A 149 -30.62 3.91 -6.47
N LYS A 150 -30.53 5.13 -5.96
CA LYS A 150 -31.66 6.03 -5.69
C LYS A 150 -32.17 6.53 -7.06
N LYS A 151 -33.05 5.78 -7.70
CA LYS A 151 -33.78 6.20 -8.92
C LYS A 151 -35.25 6.36 -8.55
N GLY A 152 -35.76 7.59 -8.70
CA GLY A 152 -37.11 7.96 -8.33
C GLY A 152 -38.15 7.07 -8.99
N THR A 153 -39.03 6.49 -8.16
CA THR A 153 -40.15 5.67 -8.60
C THR A 153 -41.32 6.58 -8.97
N GLY A 154 -41.36 7.02 -10.22
CA GLY A 154 -42.62 7.40 -10.86
C GLY A 154 -43.41 6.11 -11.14
N PHE A 155 -44.57 5.99 -10.50
CA PHE A 155 -45.49 4.86 -10.68
C PHE A 155 -46.25 4.97 -12.00
N GLU A 156 -46.06 4.01 -12.90
CA GLU A 156 -47.02 3.67 -13.97
C GLU A 156 -46.90 2.16 -14.24
N PRO A 157 -47.92 1.34 -13.93
CA PRO A 157 -47.89 -0.08 -14.21
C PRO A 157 -48.19 -0.32 -15.69
N ARG A 158 -47.16 -0.68 -16.46
CA ARG A 158 -47.28 -1.13 -17.85
C ARG A 158 -48.14 -2.39 -17.92
N LYS A 159 -49.33 -2.28 -18.52
CA LYS A 159 -50.17 -3.42 -18.88
C LYS A 159 -49.43 -4.28 -19.90
N GLN A 160 -49.12 -5.52 -19.53
CA GLN A 160 -48.65 -6.54 -20.47
C GLN A 160 -49.57 -7.76 -20.36
N GLN A 161 -50.29 -8.01 -21.46
CA GLN A 161 -51.25 -9.08 -21.63
C GLN A 161 -50.56 -10.42 -21.91
N SER A 162 -51.28 -11.50 -21.57
CA SER A 162 -51.15 -12.89 -22.05
C SER A 162 -49.99 -13.71 -21.46
N SER A 163 -50.12 -14.96 -21.01
CA SER A 163 -51.24 -15.89 -20.80
C SER A 163 -50.67 -17.07 -19.98
N GLY A 164 -51.37 -17.56 -18.96
CA GLY A 164 -50.96 -18.74 -18.15
C GLY A 164 -51.63 -18.76 -16.77
N PRO A 165 -52.02 -19.94 -16.23
CA PRO A 165 -52.89 -20.00 -15.05
C PRO A 165 -52.19 -19.50 -13.80
N THR A 166 -52.77 -18.46 -13.21
CA THR A 166 -52.29 -17.74 -12.03
C THR A 166 -52.52 -18.57 -10.76
N VAL A 167 -51.45 -19.13 -10.19
CA VAL A 167 -51.49 -19.58 -8.79
C VAL A 167 -51.57 -18.32 -7.93
N ALA A 168 -52.73 -18.12 -7.29
CA ALA A 168 -53.01 -16.99 -6.42
C ALA A 168 -51.94 -16.87 -5.32
N VAL A 169 -51.15 -15.79 -5.34
CA VAL A 169 -50.23 -15.46 -4.26
C VAL A 169 -51.07 -15.00 -3.05
N ARG A 170 -51.39 -15.94 -2.15
CA ARG A 170 -52.04 -15.64 -0.88
C ARG A 170 -51.17 -14.67 -0.06
N LYS A 171 -51.81 -13.66 0.53
CA LYS A 171 -51.17 -12.68 1.43
C LYS A 171 -50.47 -13.43 2.56
N ARG A 172 -49.16 -13.22 2.71
CA ARG A 172 -48.31 -13.88 3.72
C ARG A 172 -48.66 -13.34 5.11
N LEU A 173 -48.75 -14.21 6.10
CA LEU A 173 -49.02 -13.81 7.48
C LEU A 173 -47.71 -13.34 8.15
N PRO A 174 -47.77 -12.38 9.09
CA PRO A 174 -46.59 -11.94 9.84
C PRO A 174 -45.89 -13.13 10.49
N GLY A 175 -44.61 -13.31 10.17
CA GLY A 175 -43.81 -14.42 10.66
C GLY A 175 -43.59 -15.55 9.65
N ASP A 176 -44.14 -15.53 8.44
CA ASP A 176 -43.79 -16.54 7.42
C ASP A 176 -42.34 -16.40 6.94
N SER A 177 -41.65 -17.55 6.77
CA SER A 177 -40.23 -17.56 6.38
C SER A 177 -40.02 -17.00 4.97
N ILE A 178 -39.17 -15.99 4.86
CA ILE A 178 -38.88 -15.30 3.59
C ILE A 178 -37.95 -16.14 2.72
N ILE A 179 -37.02 -16.88 3.33
CA ILE A 179 -35.97 -17.63 2.63
C ILE A 179 -36.52 -18.92 2.03
N ASN A 180 -37.53 -19.53 2.66
CA ASN A 180 -38.12 -20.77 2.18
C ASN A 180 -39.66 -20.73 2.23
N PRO A 181 -40.30 -20.05 1.25
CA PRO A 181 -41.75 -19.92 1.21
C PRO A 181 -42.42 -21.28 1.03
N GLY A 182 -43.43 -21.59 1.86
CA GLY A 182 -44.18 -22.85 1.81
C GLY A 182 -43.68 -23.96 2.72
N THR A 183 -42.57 -23.77 3.44
CA THR A 183 -42.09 -24.77 4.40
C THR A 183 -42.85 -24.63 5.73
N ARG A 184 -43.55 -25.69 6.15
CA ARG A 184 -44.31 -25.74 7.42
C ARG A 184 -43.33 -25.79 8.60
N ARG A 185 -43.46 -24.87 9.56
CA ARG A 185 -42.61 -24.85 10.77
C ARG A 185 -42.90 -26.04 11.67
N LYS A 186 -41.87 -26.57 12.35
CA LYS A 186 -42.04 -27.50 13.46
C LYS A 186 -42.68 -26.73 14.64
N ARG A 187 -43.73 -27.30 15.25
CA ARG A 187 -44.37 -26.73 16.45
C ARG A 187 -43.37 -26.73 17.61
N ALA A 188 -43.37 -25.67 18.41
CA ALA A 188 -42.59 -25.63 19.64
C ALA A 188 -43.07 -26.75 20.58
N ALA A 189 -42.13 -27.39 21.28
CA ALA A 189 -42.45 -28.42 22.26
C ALA A 189 -43.25 -27.79 23.40
N THR A 190 -44.45 -28.29 23.63
CA THR A 190 -45.24 -27.97 24.82
C THR A 190 -44.59 -28.72 25.98
N GLY A 191 -44.22 -27.99 27.04
CA GLY A 191 -43.55 -28.57 28.21
C GLY A 191 -44.38 -29.67 28.86
N VAL A 192 -43.71 -30.52 29.64
CA VAL A 192 -44.37 -31.51 30.51
C VAL A 192 -44.70 -30.83 31.85
N ASP A 193 -45.97 -30.87 32.25
CA ASP A 193 -46.38 -30.50 33.61
C ASP A 193 -46.08 -31.68 34.54
N PHE A 194 -45.39 -31.40 35.64
CA PHE A 194 -45.22 -32.36 36.73
C PHE A 194 -46.30 -32.10 37.77
N ASP A 195 -47.06 -33.16 38.09
CA ASP A 195 -48.06 -33.15 39.15
C ASP A 195 -47.33 -33.08 40.50
N ASP A 196 -47.54 -31.99 41.24
CA ASP A 196 -46.96 -31.82 42.58
C ASP A 196 -47.71 -32.74 43.54
N GLY A 197 -47.16 -33.93 43.75
CA GLY A 197 -47.65 -34.90 44.72
C GLY A 197 -47.69 -34.31 46.12
N ASP A 198 -48.92 -34.24 46.65
CA ASP A 198 -49.27 -33.82 47.99
C ASP A 198 -48.47 -34.63 49.03
N ALA A 199 -47.65 -33.93 49.82
CA ALA A 199 -46.92 -34.53 50.93
C ALA A 199 -47.79 -34.48 52.19
N ALA A 200 -48.36 -35.63 52.55
CA ALA A 200 -48.90 -35.90 53.87
C ALA A 200 -48.55 -37.33 54.33
#